data_AF-A0A1Q6DVB2-F1
#
_entry.id   AF-A0A1Q6DVB2-F1
#
_cell.length_a   1.000
_cell.length_b   1.000
_cell.length_c   1.000
_cell.angle_alpha   90.00
_cell.angle_beta   90.00
_cell.angle_gamma   90.00
#
_symmetry.space_group_name_H-M   'P 1'
#
loop_
_entity.id
_entity.type
_entity.pdbx_description
1 polymer ?
#
loop_
_entity_poly.entity_id
_entity_poly.type
_entity_poly.pdbx_seq_one_letter_code
_entity_poly.pdbx_strand_id
1 'polypeptide(L)'
;MGYDFYSGFSNDKRKNVDWSKTRKMNLCLTTKQKITSLYKNKDVEEGKDRLKDIVNNSEFYFKNNQKYFLNPSNKYNSELLDRKDMLESLIDDDNKFSFELKKPLLTNGEKSFYIHANPIAKEKVFKVPMIRASSIKGNLRFVAVRIFVEKLGKELSDIKKIFKRRTRLAQIFGNEKDGIAKYLNRKIAELKENKEPNEVGKEFKEYLKDKGYYKDQIENRRGRLQFYPLFFEDIGLEVITPIDRETGTAKHPIQLEKIPRDTKGELKLYYYPFDILGENKEEQKEKDIEIIVNSLYEMLTKHGIGAKTSDGYGLAKQSSLPKKEQLKEDLLNE
;
A
#
# COMPACT_ATOMS: atom_id res chain seq x y z
N MET A 1 2.00 -7.12 14.26
CA MET A 1 2.23 -6.12 13.19
C MET A 1 1.47 -4.85 13.56
N GLY A 2 2.14 -3.87 14.16
CA GLY A 2 1.54 -2.56 14.47
C GLY A 2 1.84 -1.59 13.34
N TYR A 3 0.89 -1.44 12.41
CA TYR A 3 0.80 -0.24 11.58
C TYR A 3 -0.38 0.56 12.13
N ASP A 4 -0.15 1.12 13.31
CA ASP A 4 -0.91 2.23 13.79
C ASP A 4 0.06 3.42 13.73
N PHE A 5 -0.35 4.56 13.18
CA PHE A 5 0.45 5.78 13.28
C PHE A 5 0.75 6.13 14.76
N TYR A 6 -0.02 5.52 15.68
CA TYR A 6 0.10 5.54 17.12
C TYR A 6 0.88 4.36 17.76
N SER A 7 1.24 3.29 17.03
CA SER A 7 1.82 2.07 17.64
C SER A 7 3.31 2.20 17.98
N GLY A 8 3.99 3.22 17.45
CA GLY A 8 5.31 3.64 17.93
C GLY A 8 5.28 4.38 19.27
N PHE A 9 4.08 4.66 19.80
CA PHE A 9 3.91 5.45 21.03
C PHE A 9 3.49 4.64 22.25
N SER A 10 3.10 3.37 22.10
CA SER A 10 2.65 2.55 23.24
C SER A 10 3.79 1.88 24.00
N ASN A 11 5.02 1.89 23.48
CA ASN A 11 6.11 1.08 24.03
C ASN A 11 7.13 1.82 24.88
N ASP A 12 6.94 3.10 25.14
CA ASP A 12 7.78 3.78 26.11
C ASP A 12 6.98 4.11 27.37
N LYS A 13 7.32 3.39 28.44
CA LYS A 13 7.34 3.95 29.79
C LYS A 13 8.27 5.19 29.80
N ARG A 14 7.86 6.32 29.18
CA ARG A 14 8.61 7.59 29.19
C ARG A 14 8.46 8.25 30.55
N LYS A 15 9.07 7.65 31.57
CA LYS A 15 9.37 8.36 32.83
C LYS A 15 10.17 9.62 32.45
N ASN A 16 9.77 10.77 32.99
CA ASN A 16 10.44 12.08 32.87
C ASN A 16 10.12 12.94 31.63
N VAL A 17 8.87 12.98 31.14
CA VAL A 17 8.42 14.08 30.28
C VAL A 17 7.63 15.08 31.13
N ASP A 18 8.20 16.27 31.36
CA ASP A 18 7.48 17.36 32.01
C ASP A 18 6.53 18.06 31.02
N TRP A 19 5.25 17.71 31.11
CA TRP A 19 4.18 18.24 30.27
C TRP A 19 3.66 19.61 30.74
N SER A 20 4.15 20.15 31.86
CA SER A 20 3.62 21.39 32.44
C SER A 20 3.82 22.60 31.51
N LYS A 21 4.93 22.63 30.77
CA LYS A 21 5.29 23.74 29.86
C LYS A 21 4.47 23.76 28.56
N THR A 22 4.03 22.61 28.06
CA THR A 22 3.27 22.52 26.80
C THR A 22 1.75 22.56 27.00
N ARG A 23 1.26 22.34 28.23
CA ARG A 23 -0.18 22.49 28.56
C ARG A 23 -0.71 23.91 28.37
N LYS A 24 0.11 24.93 28.64
CA LYS A 24 -0.29 26.34 28.53
C LYS A 24 -0.31 26.89 27.10
N MET A 25 0.24 26.16 26.13
CA MET A 25 0.27 26.61 24.73
C MET A 25 -1.08 26.35 24.07
N ASN A 26 -1.65 27.32 23.35
CA ASN A 26 -2.90 27.13 22.61
C ASN A 26 -2.64 26.53 21.21
N LEU A 27 -1.97 25.37 21.19
CA LEU A 27 -1.57 24.65 19.98
C LEU A 27 -2.26 23.29 19.89
N CYS A 28 -2.46 22.79 18.67
CA CYS A 28 -2.97 21.45 18.47
C CYS A 28 -2.00 20.39 19.03
N LEU A 29 -2.55 19.24 19.42
CA LEU A 29 -1.84 18.20 20.15
C LEU A 29 -0.57 17.72 19.43
N THR A 30 -0.63 17.61 18.11
CA THR A 30 0.46 17.18 17.23
C THR A 30 1.63 18.14 17.24
N THR A 31 1.37 19.45 17.24
CA THR A 31 2.40 20.48 17.33
C THR A 31 3.07 20.47 18.71
N LYS A 32 2.27 20.37 19.79
CA LYS A 32 2.79 20.23 21.15
C LYS A 32 3.70 19.00 21.29
N GLN A 33 3.33 17.88 20.68
CA GLN A 33 4.09 16.63 20.70
C GLN A 33 5.41 16.71 19.91
N LYS A 34 5.42 17.37 18.74
CA LYS A 34 6.67 17.65 17.99
C LYS A 34 7.61 18.55 18.80
N ILE A 35 7.07 19.60 19.41
CA ILE A 35 7.82 20.51 20.29
C ILE A 35 8.48 19.73 21.44
N THR A 36 7.71 18.90 22.15
CA THR A 36 8.24 18.05 23.24
C THR A 36 9.29 17.06 22.75
N SER A 37 9.17 16.55 21.52
CA SER A 37 10.16 15.65 20.93
C SER A 37 11.49 16.35 20.60
N LEU A 38 11.44 17.62 20.18
CA LEU A 38 12.62 18.44 19.89
C LEU A 38 13.40 18.77 21.18
N TYR A 39 12.71 19.01 22.29
CA TYR A 39 13.35 19.22 23.60
C TYR A 39 14.17 18.02 24.12
N LYS A 40 13.97 16.81 23.58
CA LYS A 40 14.73 15.61 24.00
C LYS A 40 16.07 15.46 23.30
N ASN A 41 16.27 16.07 22.13
CA ASN A 41 17.48 15.91 21.33
C ASN A 41 18.47 17.05 21.62
N LYS A 42 19.09 16.97 22.80
CA LYS A 42 20.38 17.52 23.27
C LYS A 42 20.90 18.92 22.91
N ASP A 43 20.22 19.76 22.14
CA ASP A 43 20.63 21.17 22.01
C ASP A 43 19.45 22.12 22.25
N VAL A 44 19.35 22.57 23.51
CA VAL A 44 18.21 23.35 24.00
C VAL A 44 18.18 24.74 23.34
N GLU A 45 19.32 25.29 22.95
CA GLU A 45 19.42 26.60 22.28
C GLU A 45 19.07 26.51 20.78
N GLU A 46 19.63 25.56 20.04
CA GLU A 46 19.28 25.35 18.62
C GLU A 46 17.79 24.96 18.45
N GLY A 47 17.26 24.17 19.39
CA GLY A 47 15.85 23.82 19.44
C GLY A 47 14.94 25.01 19.75
N LYS A 48 15.36 25.93 20.62
CA LYS A 48 14.63 27.17 20.94
C LYS A 48 14.63 28.14 19.77
N ASP A 49 15.76 28.30 19.08
CA ASP A 49 15.85 29.22 17.94
C ASP A 49 15.06 28.71 16.74
N ARG A 50 15.11 27.40 16.45
CA ARG A 50 14.20 26.78 15.46
C ARG A 50 12.74 26.90 15.85
N LEU A 51 12.41 26.83 17.14
CA LEU A 51 11.05 27.03 17.63
C LEU A 51 10.59 28.48 17.51
N LYS A 52 11.44 29.44 17.86
CA LYS A 52 11.18 30.86 17.66
C LYS A 52 10.99 31.17 16.18
N ASP A 53 11.81 30.60 15.30
CA ASP A 53 11.63 30.73 13.86
C ASP A 53 10.31 30.11 13.39
N ILE A 54 9.98 28.88 13.79
CA ILE A 54 8.73 28.24 13.36
C ILE A 54 7.49 28.97 13.87
N VAL A 55 7.54 29.53 15.08
CA VAL A 55 6.42 30.25 15.70
C VAL A 55 6.29 31.67 15.14
N ASN A 56 7.39 32.43 15.07
CA ASN A 56 7.40 33.82 14.64
C ASN A 56 7.31 33.96 13.11
N ASN A 57 7.91 33.03 12.37
CA ASN A 57 7.76 32.91 10.92
C ASN A 57 6.72 31.86 10.54
N SER A 58 5.76 31.55 11.43
CA SER A 58 4.67 30.61 11.13
C SER A 58 3.92 31.02 9.86
N GLU A 59 3.66 32.31 9.65
CA GLU A 59 3.10 32.82 8.39
C GLU A 59 4.01 32.61 7.18
N PHE A 60 5.34 32.66 7.31
CA PHE A 60 6.26 32.39 6.20
C PHE A 60 6.35 30.90 5.89
N TYR A 61 6.36 30.04 6.93
CA TYR A 61 6.28 28.59 6.76
C TYR A 61 4.92 28.15 6.23
N PHE A 62 3.83 28.82 6.61
CA PHE A 62 2.50 28.60 6.05
C PHE A 62 2.37 29.19 4.65
N LYS A 63 2.87 30.39 4.33
CA LYS A 63 2.83 30.97 2.97
C LYS A 63 3.72 30.23 1.97
N ASN A 64 4.94 29.89 2.36
CA ASN A 64 5.86 29.16 1.48
C ASN A 64 5.46 27.70 1.29
N ASN A 65 4.85 27.07 2.31
CA ASN A 65 4.30 25.73 2.15
C ASN A 65 2.83 25.70 1.70
N GLN A 66 2.08 26.81 1.75
CA GLN A 66 0.72 26.91 1.23
C GLN A 66 0.71 26.60 -0.26
N LYS A 67 1.72 27.06 -1.00
CA LYS A 67 1.89 26.71 -2.41
C LYS A 67 2.04 25.19 -2.64
N TYR A 68 2.57 24.45 -1.66
CA TYR A 68 2.80 23.01 -1.75
C TYR A 68 1.70 22.17 -1.08
N PHE A 69 0.89 22.75 -0.19
CA PHE A 69 -0.23 22.08 0.50
C PHE A 69 -1.61 22.45 -0.04
N LEU A 70 -1.77 23.58 -0.74
CA LEU A 70 -3.04 24.09 -1.26
C LEU A 70 -3.06 24.27 -2.79
N ASN A 71 -2.09 23.74 -3.54
CA ASN A 71 -2.12 23.89 -4.99
C ASN A 71 -1.72 22.62 -5.77
N PRO A 72 -2.65 21.67 -5.99
CA PRO A 72 -2.57 20.71 -7.09
C PRO A 72 -3.09 21.28 -8.42
N SER A 73 -3.84 22.39 -8.42
CA SER A 73 -4.30 23.01 -9.66
C SER A 73 -4.75 24.45 -9.45
N ASN A 74 -4.28 25.34 -10.32
CA ASN A 74 -4.63 26.76 -10.40
C ASN A 74 -6.11 26.99 -10.80
N LYS A 75 -7.04 26.54 -9.96
CA LYS A 75 -8.44 26.94 -9.97
C LYS A 75 -8.94 26.70 -8.57
N TYR A 76 -8.93 27.68 -7.67
CA TYR A 76 -10.01 27.86 -6.68
C TYR A 76 -9.84 29.27 -6.12
N ASN A 77 -10.70 30.17 -6.61
CA ASN A 77 -10.88 31.48 -5.99
C ASN A 77 -11.45 31.29 -4.58
N SER A 78 -11.00 32.17 -3.72
CA SER A 78 -11.34 32.33 -2.32
C SER A 78 -12.85 32.37 -2.08
N GLU A 79 -13.36 31.35 -1.40
CA GLU A 79 -14.33 31.44 -0.30
C GLU A 79 -14.61 30.01 0.17
N LEU A 80 -14.00 29.65 1.30
CA LEU A 80 -14.35 28.53 2.20
C LEU A 80 -15.21 27.43 1.57
N LEU A 81 -14.59 26.55 0.77
CA LEU A 81 -15.17 25.26 0.42
C LEU A 81 -15.46 24.52 1.72
N ASP A 82 -16.71 24.11 1.92
CA ASP A 82 -17.19 23.52 3.16
C ASP A 82 -16.31 22.29 3.48
N ARG A 83 -15.97 22.05 4.75
CA ARG A 83 -15.11 20.88 5.09
C ARG A 83 -15.76 19.56 4.66
N LYS A 84 -17.07 19.59 4.44
CA LYS A 84 -17.86 18.53 3.85
C LYS A 84 -17.49 18.29 2.38
N ASP A 85 -17.28 19.33 1.57
CA ASP A 85 -16.86 19.24 0.17
C ASP A 85 -15.42 18.72 0.02
N MET A 86 -14.49 19.09 0.91
CA MET A 86 -13.14 18.49 0.93
C MET A 86 -13.15 17.00 1.34
N LEU A 87 -14.07 16.62 2.22
CA LEU A 87 -14.26 15.21 2.59
C LEU A 87 -14.95 14.47 1.44
N GLU A 88 -15.94 15.06 0.80
CA GLU A 88 -16.64 14.51 -0.37
C GLU A 88 -15.70 14.42 -1.59
N SER A 89 -14.74 15.32 -1.79
CA SER A 89 -13.71 15.23 -2.83
C SER A 89 -12.55 14.29 -2.48
N LEU A 90 -12.23 14.09 -1.18
CA LEU A 90 -11.34 13.01 -0.73
C LEU A 90 -12.04 11.63 -0.77
N ILE A 91 -13.37 11.66 -0.81
CA ILE A 91 -14.30 10.56 -1.06
C ILE A 91 -14.82 10.66 -2.50
N ASP A 92 -14.08 11.30 -3.43
CA ASP A 92 -14.50 11.24 -4.83
C ASP A 92 -14.57 9.77 -5.23
N ASP A 93 -15.74 9.40 -5.73
CA ASP A 93 -16.16 8.04 -6.00
C ASP A 93 -15.47 7.44 -7.24
N ASP A 94 -14.55 8.19 -7.85
CA ASP A 94 -14.04 7.97 -9.20
C ASP A 94 -12.99 6.85 -9.29
N ASN A 95 -12.29 6.53 -8.19
CA ASN A 95 -11.34 5.42 -8.14
C ASN A 95 -11.92 4.09 -7.59
N LYS A 96 -13.18 3.81 -7.89
CA LYS A 96 -13.82 2.56 -7.50
C LYS A 96 -13.68 1.51 -8.60
N PHE A 97 -12.94 0.46 -8.28
CA PHE A 97 -12.92 -0.74 -9.11
C PHE A 97 -13.94 -1.76 -8.60
N SER A 98 -15.09 -1.83 -9.28
CA SER A 98 -16.15 -2.79 -8.96
C SER A 98 -15.88 -4.15 -9.59
N PHE A 99 -16.20 -5.22 -8.85
CA PHE A 99 -16.14 -6.59 -9.34
C PHE A 99 -17.14 -7.49 -8.61
N GLU A 100 -17.35 -8.68 -9.15
CA GLU A 100 -18.20 -9.71 -8.56
C GLU A 100 -17.42 -11.01 -8.41
N LEU A 101 -17.55 -11.70 -7.28
CA LEU A 101 -16.85 -12.95 -7.02
C LEU A 101 -17.38 -14.09 -7.89
N LYS A 102 -16.49 -14.74 -8.64
CA LYS A 102 -16.75 -16.01 -9.35
C LYS A 102 -16.64 -17.21 -8.41
N LYS A 103 -15.71 -17.16 -7.45
CA LYS A 103 -15.50 -18.18 -6.42
C LYS A 103 -15.58 -17.53 -5.04
N PRO A 104 -15.95 -18.29 -4.00
CA PRO A 104 -15.95 -17.76 -2.64
C PRO A 104 -14.57 -17.22 -2.26
N LEU A 105 -14.56 -16.31 -1.30
CA LEU A 105 -13.36 -15.63 -0.86
C LEU A 105 -13.07 -15.97 0.60
N LEU A 106 -11.85 -16.40 0.87
CA LEU A 106 -11.33 -16.57 2.23
C LEU A 106 -10.41 -15.39 2.56
N THR A 107 -10.53 -14.90 3.79
CA THR A 107 -9.62 -13.90 4.33
C THR A 107 -9.05 -14.43 5.64
N ASN A 108 -7.82 -14.08 5.97
CA ASN A 108 -7.16 -14.59 7.17
C ASN A 108 -7.37 -13.62 8.35
N GLY A 109 -8.27 -13.98 9.27
CA GLY A 109 -8.51 -13.25 10.51
C GLY A 109 -7.44 -13.53 11.57
N GLU A 110 -7.10 -12.52 12.39
CA GLU A 110 -6.03 -12.64 13.40
C GLU A 110 -6.56 -13.05 14.80
N LYS A 111 -7.77 -13.64 14.90
CA LYS A 111 -8.35 -13.94 16.22
C LYS A 111 -7.95 -15.34 16.71
N SER A 112 -7.04 -15.36 17.69
CA SER A 112 -6.61 -16.57 18.40
C SER A 112 -7.71 -17.24 19.24
N PHE A 113 -8.79 -16.52 19.58
CA PHE A 113 -9.94 -17.02 20.36
C PHE A 113 -11.24 -16.83 19.58
N TYR A 114 -11.44 -17.63 18.55
CA TYR A 114 -12.67 -17.64 17.77
C TYR A 114 -13.24 -19.07 17.72
N ILE A 115 -14.57 -19.21 17.70
CA ILE A 115 -15.25 -20.51 17.81
C ILE A 115 -14.90 -21.42 16.63
N HIS A 116 -14.59 -20.84 15.47
CA HIS A 116 -14.24 -21.56 14.24
C HIS A 116 -12.74 -21.42 13.91
N ALA A 117 -12.17 -22.45 13.27
CA ALA A 117 -10.74 -22.58 13.00
C ALA A 117 -10.16 -21.51 12.04
N ASN A 118 -11.00 -20.86 11.22
CA ASN A 118 -10.57 -19.80 10.31
C ASN A 118 -11.60 -18.66 10.28
N PRO A 119 -11.55 -17.73 11.24
CA PRO A 119 -12.36 -16.52 11.17
C PRO A 119 -11.94 -15.71 9.94
N ILE A 120 -12.92 -15.23 9.17
CA ILE A 120 -12.60 -14.18 8.20
C ILE A 120 -12.10 -12.95 8.93
N ALA A 121 -11.21 -12.20 8.29
CA ALA A 121 -10.83 -10.88 8.74
C ALA A 121 -12.08 -9.99 8.81
N LYS A 122 -12.29 -9.38 9.96
CA LYS A 122 -13.39 -8.45 10.24
C LYS A 122 -12.83 -7.16 10.80
N GLU A 123 -13.48 -6.04 10.48
CA GLU A 123 -13.21 -4.75 11.11
C GLU A 123 -13.39 -4.87 12.64
N LYS A 124 -12.60 -4.11 13.41
CA LYS A 124 -12.51 -4.26 14.86
C LYS A 124 -13.77 -3.82 15.60
N VAL A 125 -14.46 -2.79 15.15
CA VAL A 125 -15.63 -2.21 15.82
C VAL A 125 -16.90 -2.89 15.34
N PHE A 126 -17.23 -2.77 14.06
CA PHE A 126 -18.51 -3.20 13.49
C PHE A 126 -18.55 -4.68 13.11
N LYS A 127 -17.39 -5.36 13.18
CA LYS A 127 -17.23 -6.78 12.81
C LYS A 127 -17.65 -7.11 11.38
N VAL A 128 -17.64 -6.10 10.49
CA VAL A 128 -17.91 -6.27 9.07
C VAL A 128 -16.74 -7.03 8.41
N PRO A 129 -17.00 -8.06 7.60
CA PRO A 129 -16.00 -8.74 6.78
C PRO A 129 -15.15 -7.77 5.98
N MET A 130 -13.83 -8.01 5.94
CA MET A 130 -12.94 -7.19 5.14
C MET A 130 -11.70 -7.93 4.64
N ILE A 131 -11.08 -7.39 3.58
CA ILE A 131 -9.67 -7.62 3.26
C ILE A 131 -8.89 -6.38 3.69
N ARG A 132 -7.82 -6.59 4.45
CA ARG A 132 -6.92 -5.50 4.87
C ARG A 132 -6.22 -4.90 3.65
N ALA A 133 -6.08 -3.56 3.61
CA ALA A 133 -5.33 -2.84 2.59
C ALA A 133 -3.92 -3.42 2.34
N SER A 134 -3.24 -3.83 3.41
CA SER A 134 -1.91 -4.45 3.35
C SER A 134 -1.90 -5.81 2.64
N SER A 135 -2.96 -6.59 2.78
CA SER A 135 -3.14 -7.87 2.07
C SER A 135 -3.39 -7.63 0.58
N ILE A 136 -4.25 -6.66 0.23
CA ILE A 136 -4.50 -6.27 -1.16
C ILE A 136 -3.21 -5.79 -1.83
N LYS A 137 -2.49 -4.87 -1.18
CA LYS A 137 -1.16 -4.41 -1.62
C LYS A 137 -0.18 -5.56 -1.80
N GLY A 138 -0.18 -6.51 -0.88
CA GLY A 138 0.67 -7.70 -0.93
C GLY A 138 0.40 -8.55 -2.17
N ASN A 139 -0.87 -8.87 -2.42
CA ASN A 139 -1.30 -9.67 -3.56
C ASN A 139 -1.04 -8.94 -4.88
N LEU A 140 -1.43 -7.68 -5.00
CA LEU A 140 -1.22 -6.91 -6.23
C LEU A 140 0.28 -6.77 -6.56
N ARG A 141 1.13 -6.52 -5.57
CA ARG A 141 2.58 -6.48 -5.75
C ARG A 141 3.13 -7.83 -6.19
N PHE A 142 2.65 -8.93 -5.61
CA PHE A 142 3.07 -10.28 -6.01
C PHE A 142 2.73 -10.54 -7.48
N VAL A 143 1.52 -10.21 -7.91
CA VAL A 143 1.09 -10.35 -9.31
C VAL A 143 1.91 -9.46 -10.23
N ALA A 144 2.14 -8.21 -9.87
CA ALA A 144 2.99 -7.30 -10.65
C ALA A 144 4.42 -7.83 -10.83
N VAL A 145 5.00 -8.42 -9.77
CA VAL A 145 6.31 -9.08 -9.82
C VAL A 145 6.28 -10.32 -10.71
N ARG A 146 5.22 -11.12 -10.68
CA ARG A 146 5.07 -12.27 -11.57
C ARG A 146 5.03 -11.87 -13.04
N ILE A 147 4.18 -10.91 -13.38
CA ILE A 147 4.09 -10.36 -14.75
C ILE A 147 5.45 -9.83 -15.21
N PHE A 148 6.17 -9.14 -14.31
CA PHE A 148 7.53 -8.68 -14.59
C PHE A 148 8.50 -9.83 -14.89
N VAL A 149 8.49 -10.89 -14.06
CA VAL A 149 9.35 -12.07 -14.26
C VAL A 149 9.00 -12.82 -15.54
N GLU A 150 7.73 -12.93 -15.91
CA GLU A 150 7.30 -13.60 -17.14
C GLU A 150 7.79 -12.89 -18.42
N LYS A 151 8.08 -11.58 -18.32
CA LYS A 151 8.66 -10.75 -19.39
C LYS A 151 10.19 -10.81 -19.45
N LEU A 152 10.86 -11.31 -18.40
CA LEU A 152 12.31 -11.48 -18.39
C LEU A 152 12.74 -12.50 -19.46
N GLY A 153 13.82 -12.20 -20.17
CA GLY A 153 14.36 -13.04 -21.25
C GLY A 153 13.54 -13.04 -22.55
N LYS A 154 12.26 -12.65 -22.51
CA LYS A 154 11.41 -12.49 -23.70
C LYS A 154 11.45 -11.05 -24.23
N GLU A 155 10.99 -10.11 -23.40
CA GLU A 155 10.88 -8.68 -23.74
C GLU A 155 11.97 -7.85 -23.04
N LEU A 156 12.50 -8.37 -21.93
CA LEU A 156 13.46 -7.69 -21.07
C LEU A 156 14.73 -8.54 -20.93
N SER A 157 15.71 -8.28 -21.80
CA SER A 157 17.04 -8.91 -21.77
C SER A 157 18.12 -7.94 -21.27
N ASP A 158 18.02 -6.65 -21.54
CA ASP A 158 19.00 -5.65 -21.11
C ASP A 158 18.91 -5.32 -19.60
N ILE A 159 20.04 -5.31 -18.91
CA ILE A 159 20.10 -5.13 -17.45
C ILE A 159 19.63 -3.74 -17.01
N LYS A 160 19.93 -2.69 -17.80
CA LYS A 160 19.49 -1.33 -17.48
C LYS A 160 17.97 -1.21 -17.62
N LYS A 161 17.37 -1.81 -18.66
CA LYS A 161 15.90 -1.90 -18.82
C LYS A 161 15.25 -2.70 -17.68
N ILE A 162 15.84 -3.83 -17.29
CA ILE A 162 15.39 -4.65 -16.15
C ILE A 162 15.37 -3.81 -14.87
N PHE A 163 16.48 -3.14 -14.55
CA PHE A 163 16.57 -2.29 -13.35
C PHE A 163 15.62 -1.10 -13.40
N LYS A 164 15.43 -0.47 -14.57
CA LYS A 164 14.44 0.60 -14.75
C LYS A 164 13.02 0.11 -14.43
N ARG A 165 12.61 -1.06 -14.94
CA ARG A 165 11.26 -1.59 -14.70
C ARG A 165 11.09 -2.12 -13.27
N ARG A 166 12.12 -2.74 -12.69
CA ARG A 166 12.14 -3.13 -11.28
C ARG A 166 12.02 -1.91 -10.34
N THR A 167 12.72 -0.82 -10.66
CA THR A 167 12.60 0.46 -9.92
C THR A 167 11.19 1.00 -9.95
N ARG A 168 10.46 0.88 -11.08
CA ARG A 168 9.04 1.28 -11.15
C ARG A 168 8.15 0.47 -10.20
N LEU A 169 8.37 -0.84 -10.07
CA LEU A 169 7.65 -1.64 -9.08
C LEU A 169 7.92 -1.13 -7.66
N ALA A 170 9.18 -0.81 -7.34
CA ALA A 170 9.52 -0.19 -6.07
C ALA A 170 8.83 1.19 -5.90
N GLN A 171 8.77 2.03 -6.93
CA GLN A 171 8.09 3.33 -6.88
C GLN A 171 6.58 3.20 -6.66
N ILE A 172 5.91 2.28 -7.35
CA ILE A 172 4.46 2.06 -7.21
C ILE A 172 4.14 1.57 -5.80
N PHE A 173 4.87 0.57 -5.29
CA PHE A 173 4.55 -0.10 -4.02
C PHE A 173 5.33 0.44 -2.81
N GLY A 174 6.30 1.33 -3.01
CA GLY A 174 7.16 1.96 -1.99
C GLY A 174 8.51 1.27 -1.84
N ASN A 175 8.50 0.01 -1.38
CA ASN A 175 9.72 -0.77 -1.15
C ASN A 175 9.56 -2.22 -1.63
N GLU A 176 10.70 -2.83 -1.95
CA GLU A 176 10.82 -4.28 -2.11
C GLU A 176 10.93 -4.93 -0.72
N LYS A 177 10.03 -5.88 -0.41
CA LYS A 177 10.22 -6.72 0.78
C LYS A 177 11.40 -7.67 0.55
N ASP A 178 12.14 -8.02 1.60
CA ASP A 178 13.34 -8.87 1.52
C ASP A 178 13.13 -10.16 0.74
N GLY A 179 11.99 -10.85 0.94
CA GLY A 179 11.67 -12.07 0.20
C GLY A 179 11.48 -11.84 -1.31
N ILE A 180 10.88 -10.71 -1.69
CA ILE A 180 10.69 -10.32 -3.09
C ILE A 180 12.03 -9.93 -3.71
N ALA A 181 12.85 -9.16 -2.98
CA ALA A 181 14.17 -8.75 -3.45
C ALA A 181 15.07 -9.97 -3.72
N LYS A 182 15.12 -10.93 -2.79
CA LYS A 182 15.85 -12.20 -2.97
C LYS A 182 15.33 -13.01 -4.17
N TYR A 183 14.02 -13.10 -4.32
CA TYR A 183 13.41 -13.80 -5.45
C TYR A 183 13.77 -13.15 -6.80
N LEU A 184 13.64 -11.83 -6.90
CA LEU A 184 13.98 -11.07 -8.11
C LEU A 184 15.46 -11.19 -8.45
N ASN A 185 16.34 -11.06 -7.45
CA ASN A 185 17.78 -11.24 -7.62
C ASN A 185 18.11 -12.61 -8.22
N ARG A 186 17.50 -13.68 -7.69
CA ARG A 186 17.68 -15.03 -8.23
C ARG A 186 17.19 -15.15 -9.67
N LYS A 187 16.00 -14.63 -9.99
CA LYS A 187 15.46 -14.70 -11.35
C LYS A 187 16.27 -13.90 -12.38
N ILE A 188 16.83 -12.76 -11.98
CA ILE A 188 17.69 -11.97 -12.87
C ILE A 188 19.07 -12.62 -13.02
N ALA A 189 19.61 -13.24 -11.97
CA ALA A 189 20.83 -14.03 -12.01
C ALA A 189 20.68 -15.24 -12.95
N GLU A 190 19.59 -16.01 -12.83
CA GLU A 190 19.28 -17.13 -13.75
C GLU A 190 19.25 -16.70 -15.23
N LEU A 191 18.80 -15.48 -15.52
CA LEU A 191 18.79 -14.92 -16.89
C LEU A 191 20.19 -14.49 -17.37
N LYS A 192 21.08 -14.13 -16.45
CA LYS A 192 22.42 -13.64 -16.72
C LYS A 192 23.40 -14.69 -16.23
N GLU A 193 23.63 -15.72 -17.04
CA GLU A 193 24.36 -16.98 -16.75
C GLU A 193 25.72 -16.85 -16.03
N ASN A 194 26.23 -15.64 -15.75
CA ASN A 194 27.46 -15.33 -15.03
C ASN A 194 27.28 -14.34 -13.86
N LYS A 195 26.09 -14.26 -13.24
CA LYS A 195 25.87 -13.38 -12.07
C LYS A 195 25.32 -14.13 -10.89
N GLU A 196 25.87 -13.86 -9.72
CA GLU A 196 25.30 -14.37 -8.47
C GLU A 196 24.13 -13.48 -8.00
N PRO A 197 23.09 -14.03 -7.34
CA PRO A 197 21.95 -13.24 -6.85
C PRO A 197 22.36 -12.07 -5.93
N ASN A 198 23.42 -12.25 -5.14
CA ASN A 198 23.92 -11.20 -4.26
C ASN A 198 24.55 -10.04 -5.04
N GLU A 199 25.24 -10.32 -6.15
CA GLU A 199 25.84 -9.31 -7.02
C GLU A 199 24.75 -8.48 -7.72
N VAL A 200 23.72 -9.15 -8.26
CA VAL A 200 22.55 -8.46 -8.83
C VAL A 200 21.90 -7.52 -7.80
N GLY A 201 21.82 -7.95 -6.55
CA GLY A 201 21.30 -7.13 -5.45
C GLY A 201 22.14 -5.88 -5.18
N LYS A 202 23.47 -6.01 -5.19
CA LYS A 202 24.40 -4.89 -5.01
C LYS A 202 24.31 -3.90 -6.17
N GLU A 203 24.38 -4.39 -7.40
CA GLU A 203 24.26 -3.56 -8.61
C GLU A 203 22.92 -2.82 -8.67
N PHE A 204 21.82 -3.49 -8.29
CA PHE A 204 20.52 -2.83 -8.24
C PHE A 204 20.48 -1.73 -7.18
N LYS A 205 21.08 -1.97 -5.99
CA LYS A 205 21.18 -0.95 -4.94
C LYS A 205 21.99 0.26 -5.41
N GLU A 206 23.11 0.04 -6.10
CA GLU A 206 23.91 1.11 -6.72
C GLU A 206 23.14 1.86 -7.79
N TYR A 207 22.40 1.15 -8.64
CA TYR A 207 21.50 1.76 -9.62
C TYR A 207 20.45 2.67 -8.97
N LEU A 208 19.86 2.24 -7.85
CA LEU A 208 18.90 3.06 -7.10
C LEU A 208 19.58 4.29 -6.47
N LYS A 209 20.84 4.18 -6.03
CA LYS A 209 21.61 5.33 -5.52
C LYS A 209 21.89 6.35 -6.62
N ASP A 210 22.37 5.89 -7.78
CA ASP A 210 22.62 6.73 -8.97
C ASP A 210 21.36 7.50 -9.39
N LYS A 211 20.20 6.85 -9.34
CA LYS A 211 18.91 7.47 -9.67
C LYS A 211 18.32 8.33 -8.56
N GLY A 212 19.01 8.50 -7.43
CA GLY A 212 18.53 9.27 -6.27
C GLY A 212 17.34 8.63 -5.54
N TYR A 213 17.02 7.36 -5.85
CA TYR A 213 15.91 6.63 -5.24
C TYR A 213 16.30 5.95 -3.92
N TYR A 214 17.58 5.76 -3.63
CA TYR A 214 18.03 5.17 -2.37
C TYR A 214 19.02 6.09 -1.65
N LYS A 215 18.80 6.28 -0.34
CA LYS A 215 19.73 6.96 0.58
C LYS A 215 19.94 6.03 1.78
N ASP A 216 21.19 5.81 2.18
CA ASP A 216 21.53 4.79 3.20
C ASP A 216 20.84 5.00 4.57
N GLN A 217 20.36 6.22 4.87
CA GLN A 217 19.66 6.56 6.12
C GLN A 217 18.12 6.51 6.02
N ILE A 218 17.55 6.22 4.86
CA ILE A 218 16.09 6.13 4.65
C ILE A 218 15.75 4.71 4.22
N GLU A 219 15.38 3.88 5.19
CA GLU A 219 15.06 2.47 4.95
C GLU A 219 13.76 2.27 4.16
N ASN A 220 12.81 3.21 4.27
CA ASN A 220 11.47 3.03 3.69
C ASN A 220 11.01 4.26 2.91
N ARG A 221 10.63 4.06 1.65
CA ARG A 221 9.89 5.03 0.84
C ARG A 221 8.41 4.72 0.77
N ARG A 222 7.61 5.79 0.69
CA ARG A 222 6.19 5.70 0.38
C ARG A 222 6.03 5.34 -1.10
N GLY A 223 5.10 4.44 -1.40
CA GLY A 223 4.75 4.12 -2.78
C GLY A 223 3.77 5.12 -3.37
N ARG A 224 3.73 5.21 -4.69
CA ARG A 224 2.76 6.03 -5.43
C ARG A 224 1.33 5.48 -5.33
N LEU A 225 1.16 4.18 -5.08
CA LEU A 225 -0.15 3.55 -4.97
C LEU A 225 -0.56 3.32 -3.50
N GLN A 226 -1.68 3.93 -3.12
CA GLN A 226 -2.34 3.78 -1.84
C GLN A 226 -3.50 2.79 -1.95
N PHE A 227 -3.74 2.04 -0.88
CA PHE A 227 -4.76 0.99 -0.81
C PHE A 227 -5.69 1.24 0.37
N TYR A 228 -6.97 0.94 0.17
CA TYR A 228 -7.98 0.99 1.23
C TYR A 228 -8.47 -0.42 1.56
N PRO A 229 -8.96 -0.67 2.79
CA PRO A 229 -9.62 -1.92 3.10
C PRO A 229 -10.84 -2.13 2.18
N LEU A 230 -11.06 -3.38 1.79
CA LEU A 230 -12.24 -3.79 1.04
C LEU A 230 -13.22 -4.44 2.01
N PHE A 231 -14.46 -3.98 2.05
CA PHE A 231 -15.51 -4.48 2.94
C PHE A 231 -16.54 -5.33 2.18
N PHE A 232 -17.21 -6.22 2.89
CA PHE A 232 -18.30 -7.04 2.34
C PHE A 232 -19.45 -7.15 3.34
N GLU A 233 -20.66 -7.29 2.83
CA GLU A 233 -21.88 -7.39 3.64
C GLU A 233 -22.21 -8.84 4.01
N ASP A 234 -21.82 -9.79 3.15
CA ASP A 234 -22.19 -11.20 3.30
C ASP A 234 -21.11 -12.05 3.98
N ILE A 235 -21.56 -12.98 4.83
CA ILE A 235 -20.76 -14.07 5.39
C ILE A 235 -21.47 -15.39 5.10
N GLY A 236 -20.75 -16.32 4.49
CA GLY A 236 -21.14 -17.72 4.35
C GLY A 236 -20.28 -18.64 5.20
N LEU A 237 -20.73 -19.89 5.31
CA LEU A 237 -20.00 -20.97 5.95
C LEU A 237 -19.71 -22.09 4.94
N GLU A 238 -18.57 -22.75 5.11
CA GLU A 238 -18.18 -23.95 4.38
C GLU A 238 -17.59 -24.98 5.33
N VAL A 239 -17.81 -26.25 5.03
CA VAL A 239 -17.23 -27.36 5.80
C VAL A 239 -16.26 -28.09 4.89
N ILE A 240 -15.00 -28.18 5.32
CA ILE A 240 -14.00 -29.01 4.65
C ILE A 240 -13.60 -30.17 5.56
N THR A 241 -13.36 -31.34 5.00
CA THR A 241 -12.92 -32.51 5.75
C THR A 241 -11.56 -32.93 5.21
N PRO A 242 -10.44 -32.52 5.85
CA PRO A 242 -9.11 -32.90 5.39
C PRO A 242 -8.95 -34.42 5.42
N ILE A 243 -8.43 -34.99 4.35
CA ILE A 243 -8.12 -36.42 4.28
C ILE A 243 -6.64 -36.61 4.53
N ASP A 244 -6.31 -37.56 5.40
CA ASP A 244 -4.93 -37.97 5.61
C ASP A 244 -4.41 -38.71 4.37
N ARG A 245 -3.30 -38.24 3.79
CA ARG A 245 -2.81 -38.75 2.51
C ARG A 245 -2.19 -40.14 2.61
N GLU A 246 -1.72 -40.56 3.79
CA GLU A 246 -1.09 -41.86 3.98
C GLU A 246 -2.12 -42.94 4.30
N THR A 247 -3.09 -42.61 5.17
CA THR A 247 -4.08 -43.58 5.66
C THR A 247 -5.42 -43.51 4.94
N GLY A 248 -5.65 -42.50 4.08
CA GLY A 248 -6.93 -42.26 3.41
C GLY A 248 -8.08 -41.90 4.36
N THR A 249 -7.79 -41.68 5.64
CA THR A 249 -8.83 -41.47 6.66
C THR A 249 -9.24 -39.99 6.72
N ALA A 250 -10.55 -39.75 6.80
CA ALA A 250 -11.11 -38.42 6.99
C ALA A 250 -10.80 -37.91 8.40
N LYS A 251 -10.20 -36.72 8.50
CA LYS A 251 -10.03 -36.00 9.78
C LYS A 251 -11.34 -35.32 10.17
N HIS A 252 -11.37 -34.70 11.33
CA HIS A 252 -12.56 -33.97 11.78
C HIS A 252 -12.94 -32.85 10.80
N PRO A 253 -14.24 -32.68 10.48
CA PRO A 253 -14.71 -31.58 9.65
C PRO A 253 -14.32 -30.22 10.26
N ILE A 254 -13.84 -29.32 9.41
CA ILE A 254 -13.43 -27.96 9.76
C ILE A 254 -14.42 -26.99 9.13
N GLN A 255 -15.08 -26.22 9.98
CA GLN A 255 -15.92 -25.10 9.55
C GLN A 255 -15.04 -23.87 9.22
N LEU A 256 -15.28 -23.28 8.06
CA LEU A 256 -14.61 -22.09 7.56
C LEU A 256 -15.65 -20.99 7.28
N GLU A 257 -15.42 -19.79 7.84
CA GLU A 257 -16.13 -18.61 7.38
C GLU A 257 -15.57 -18.18 6.02
N LYS A 258 -16.45 -17.72 5.12
CA LYS A 258 -16.07 -17.22 3.80
C LYS A 258 -16.98 -16.08 3.38
N ILE A 259 -16.53 -15.30 2.40
CA ILE A 259 -17.42 -14.43 1.64
C ILE A 259 -17.97 -15.27 0.48
N PRO A 260 -19.30 -15.35 0.28
CA PRO A 260 -19.91 -16.18 -0.75
C PRO A 260 -19.45 -15.82 -2.18
N ARG A 261 -19.71 -16.75 -3.11
CA ARG A 261 -19.65 -16.42 -4.54
C ARG A 261 -20.78 -15.42 -4.87
N ASP A 262 -20.66 -14.74 -6.00
CA ASP A 262 -21.64 -13.77 -6.50
C ASP A 262 -21.77 -12.50 -5.63
N THR A 263 -21.04 -12.39 -4.52
CA THR A 263 -20.93 -11.17 -3.72
C THR A 263 -20.14 -10.10 -4.50
N LYS A 264 -20.65 -8.87 -4.48
CA LYS A 264 -20.02 -7.69 -5.09
C LYS A 264 -18.93 -7.13 -4.16
N GLY A 265 -17.85 -6.62 -4.75
CA GLY A 265 -16.78 -5.93 -4.05
C GLY A 265 -16.40 -4.63 -4.75
N GLU A 266 -16.13 -3.59 -3.95
CA GLU A 266 -15.68 -2.29 -4.43
C GLU A 266 -14.25 -2.01 -3.94
N LEU A 267 -13.27 -2.27 -4.80
CA LEU A 267 -11.88 -2.01 -4.48
C LEU A 267 -11.56 -0.53 -4.71
N LYS A 268 -11.11 0.15 -3.65
CA LYS A 268 -10.62 1.53 -3.73
C LYS A 268 -9.09 1.56 -3.70
N LEU A 269 -8.52 2.26 -4.68
CA LEU A 269 -7.09 2.51 -4.83
C LEU A 269 -6.89 4.02 -5.05
N TYR A 270 -5.71 4.55 -4.76
CA TYR A 270 -5.40 5.95 -5.09
C TYR A 270 -3.97 6.05 -5.58
N TYR A 271 -3.79 6.45 -6.84
CA TYR A 271 -2.49 6.64 -7.47
C TYR A 271 -2.07 8.11 -7.34
N TYR A 272 -0.96 8.35 -6.66
CA TYR A 272 -0.44 9.69 -6.44
C TYR A 272 1.06 9.74 -6.72
N PRO A 273 1.49 10.22 -7.89
CA PRO A 273 2.89 10.24 -8.32
C PRO A 273 3.69 11.41 -7.71
N PHE A 274 3.66 11.53 -6.39
CA PHE A 274 4.16 12.68 -5.60
C PHE A 274 5.60 13.12 -5.91
N ASP A 275 6.45 12.20 -6.37
CA ASP A 275 7.87 12.43 -6.63
C ASP A 275 8.18 12.89 -8.07
N ILE A 276 7.16 12.98 -8.94
CA ILE A 276 7.29 13.46 -10.32
C ILE A 276 6.23 14.51 -10.68
N LEU A 277 5.55 15.09 -9.68
CA LEU A 277 4.58 16.16 -9.88
C LEU A 277 5.26 17.42 -10.43
N GLY A 278 4.66 18.02 -11.46
CA GLY A 278 5.20 19.21 -12.14
C GLY A 278 6.36 18.93 -13.09
N GLU A 279 6.80 17.68 -13.23
CA GLU A 279 7.76 17.28 -14.26
C GLU A 279 7.03 16.78 -15.51
N ASN A 280 7.58 17.02 -16.71
CA ASN A 280 7.04 16.46 -17.95
C ASN A 280 7.38 14.96 -18.06
N LYS A 281 6.70 14.15 -17.24
CA LYS A 281 6.92 12.70 -17.09
C LYS A 281 5.64 11.89 -17.33
N GLU A 282 4.80 12.33 -18.27
CA GLU A 282 3.55 11.64 -18.63
C GLU A 282 3.79 10.18 -19.03
N GLU A 283 4.84 9.92 -19.83
CA GLU A 283 5.23 8.55 -20.20
C GLU A 283 5.51 7.65 -18.98
N GLN A 284 5.99 8.21 -17.87
CA GLN A 284 6.21 7.43 -16.65
C GLN A 284 4.90 7.13 -15.93
N LYS A 285 3.98 8.11 -15.83
CA LYS A 285 2.65 7.91 -15.23
C LYS A 285 1.87 6.84 -15.99
N GLU A 286 1.80 6.96 -17.31
CA GLU A 286 1.13 5.98 -18.17
C GLU A 286 1.66 4.55 -17.96
N LYS A 287 2.99 4.41 -17.85
CA LYS A 287 3.63 3.09 -17.66
C LYS A 287 3.46 2.53 -16.26
N ASP A 288 3.23 3.38 -15.26
CA ASP A 288 2.87 2.94 -13.91
C ASP A 288 1.43 2.46 -13.90
N ILE A 289 0.50 3.25 -14.45
CA ILE A 289 -0.92 2.89 -14.56
C ILE A 289 -1.10 1.62 -15.36
N GLU A 290 -0.37 1.43 -16.46
CA GLU A 290 -0.37 0.19 -17.23
C GLU A 290 0.05 -1.03 -16.37
N ILE A 291 1.06 -0.89 -15.49
CA ILE A 291 1.41 -1.97 -14.56
C ILE A 291 0.24 -2.23 -13.61
N ILE A 292 -0.33 -1.18 -13.03
CA ILE A 292 -1.37 -1.28 -12.01
C ILE A 292 -2.60 -1.98 -12.59
N VAL A 293 -3.11 -1.49 -13.72
CA VAL A 293 -4.27 -2.05 -14.43
C VAL A 293 -4.00 -3.51 -14.80
N ASN A 294 -2.89 -3.81 -15.48
CA ASN A 294 -2.63 -5.20 -15.88
C ASN A 294 -2.49 -6.15 -14.70
N SER A 295 -1.83 -5.71 -13.63
CA SER A 295 -1.69 -6.51 -12.40
C SER A 295 -3.03 -6.70 -11.70
N LEU A 296 -3.91 -5.70 -11.73
CA LEU A 296 -5.22 -5.77 -11.09
C LEU A 296 -6.13 -6.78 -11.77
N TYR A 297 -6.21 -6.73 -13.11
CA TYR A 297 -7.00 -7.70 -13.88
C TYR A 297 -6.49 -9.11 -13.68
N GLU A 298 -5.17 -9.29 -13.76
CA GLU A 298 -4.58 -10.61 -13.57
C GLU A 298 -4.77 -11.13 -12.14
N MET A 299 -4.64 -10.25 -11.14
CA MET A 299 -4.92 -10.58 -9.75
C MET A 299 -6.35 -11.07 -9.57
N LEU A 300 -7.34 -10.40 -10.17
CA LEU A 300 -8.75 -10.76 -9.98
C LEU A 300 -9.18 -11.95 -10.85
N THR A 301 -8.60 -12.16 -12.02
CA THR A 301 -9.06 -13.20 -12.98
C THR A 301 -8.27 -14.50 -12.93
N LYS A 302 -6.99 -14.47 -12.52
CA LYS A 302 -6.12 -15.66 -12.53
C LYS A 302 -5.65 -16.09 -11.15
N HIS A 303 -5.30 -15.14 -10.29
CA HIS A 303 -4.69 -15.47 -8.98
C HIS A 303 -5.72 -15.47 -7.86
N GLY A 304 -6.70 -14.58 -7.88
CA GLY A 304 -7.69 -14.38 -6.82
C GLY A 304 -7.23 -13.35 -5.78
N ILE A 305 -8.21 -12.69 -5.18
CA ILE A 305 -8.01 -11.77 -4.05
C ILE A 305 -8.11 -12.56 -2.72
N GLY A 306 -7.35 -12.19 -1.68
CA GLY A 306 -7.42 -12.86 -0.38
C GLY A 306 -6.51 -14.08 -0.22
N ALA A 307 -7.00 -15.12 0.46
CA ALA A 307 -6.25 -16.30 0.89
C ALA A 307 -6.67 -17.58 0.13
N LYS A 308 -5.80 -18.61 0.17
CA LYS A 308 -5.98 -19.90 -0.54
C LYS A 308 -6.26 -19.75 -2.04
N THR A 309 -5.58 -18.80 -2.65
CA THR A 309 -5.62 -18.50 -4.09
C THR A 309 -5.22 -19.68 -4.97
N SER A 310 -4.36 -20.58 -4.48
CA SER A 310 -4.01 -21.84 -5.17
C SER A 310 -5.21 -22.75 -5.45
N ASP A 311 -6.23 -22.71 -4.57
CA ASP A 311 -7.47 -23.50 -4.71
C ASP A 311 -8.54 -22.71 -5.50
N GLY A 312 -8.16 -21.51 -5.99
CA GLY A 312 -8.97 -20.61 -6.80
C GLY A 312 -9.90 -19.69 -6.01
N TYR A 313 -9.74 -19.57 -4.69
CA TYR A 313 -10.55 -18.64 -3.89
C TYR A 313 -10.34 -17.18 -4.32
N GLY A 314 -11.39 -16.39 -4.23
CA GLY A 314 -11.35 -14.95 -4.49
C GLY A 314 -11.18 -14.53 -5.95
N LEU A 315 -11.42 -15.44 -6.91
CA LEU A 315 -11.48 -15.07 -8.32
C LEU A 315 -12.75 -14.27 -8.62
N ALA A 316 -12.63 -13.24 -9.45
CA ALA A 316 -13.73 -12.42 -9.94
C ALA A 316 -14.28 -12.92 -11.28
N LYS A 317 -15.53 -12.58 -11.59
CA LYS A 317 -16.13 -12.78 -12.91
C LYS A 317 -15.52 -11.77 -13.88
N GLN A 318 -14.97 -12.25 -14.99
CA GLN A 318 -14.39 -11.36 -15.99
C GLN A 318 -15.42 -10.40 -16.61
N SER A 319 -16.68 -10.82 -16.70
CA SER A 319 -17.80 -10.02 -17.21
C SER A 319 -18.22 -8.86 -16.32
N SER A 320 -17.83 -8.85 -15.03
CA SER A 320 -18.16 -7.77 -14.10
C SER A 320 -17.04 -6.76 -13.93
N LEU A 321 -15.89 -6.97 -14.57
CA LEU A 321 -14.78 -6.02 -14.54
C LEU A 321 -15.03 -4.93 -15.59
N PRO A 322 -14.63 -3.66 -15.33
CA PRO A 322 -14.63 -2.62 -16.35
C PRO A 322 -13.72 -3.01 -17.54
N LYS A 323 -13.67 -2.18 -18.59
CA LYS A 323 -12.66 -2.34 -19.64
C LYS A 323 -11.32 -1.80 -19.16
N LYS A 324 -10.22 -2.41 -19.60
CA LYS A 324 -8.86 -1.98 -19.20
C LYS A 324 -8.57 -0.56 -19.64
N GLU A 325 -9.05 -0.18 -20.82
CA GLU A 325 -8.87 1.12 -21.44
C GLU A 325 -9.57 2.20 -20.62
N GLN A 326 -10.82 1.95 -20.24
CA GLN A 326 -11.60 2.85 -19.38
C GLN A 326 -10.90 3.08 -18.04
N LEU A 327 -10.51 2.00 -17.35
CA LEU A 327 -9.82 2.13 -16.06
C LEU A 327 -8.48 2.88 -16.18
N LYS A 328 -7.79 2.73 -17.32
CA LYS A 328 -6.54 3.45 -17.59
C LYS A 328 -6.80 4.94 -17.75
N GLU A 329 -7.87 5.33 -18.46
CA GLU A 329 -8.28 6.72 -18.64
C GLU A 329 -8.68 7.35 -17.29
N ASP A 330 -9.50 6.66 -16.50
CA ASP A 330 -9.93 7.12 -15.17
C ASP A 330 -8.73 7.44 -14.27
N LEU A 331 -7.75 6.53 -14.19
CA LEU A 331 -6.54 6.71 -13.39
C LEU A 331 -5.55 7.76 -13.93
N LEU A 332 -5.68 8.18 -15.20
CA LEU A 332 -4.83 9.20 -15.82
C LEU A 332 -5.41 10.62 -15.68
N ASN A 333 -6.72 10.73 -15.49
CA ASN A 333 -7.45 12.01 -15.47
C ASN A 333 -7.51 12.65 -14.07
N GLU A 334 -7.03 11.96 -13.04
CA GLU A 334 -6.86 12.44 -11.66
C GLU A 334 -5.42 12.88 -11.36
#